data_AF-A0A0T0M2E4-F1
#
_entry.id   AF-A0A0T0M2E4-F1
#
_cell.length_a   1.000
_cell.length_b   1.000
_cell.length_c   1.000
_cell.angle_alpha   90.00
_cell.angle_beta   90.00
_cell.angle_gamma   90.00
#
_symmetry.space_group_name_H-M   'P 1'
#
loop_
_entity.id
_entity.type
_entity.pdbx_description
1 polymer ?
#
loop_
_entity_poly.entity_id
_entity_poly.type
_entity_poly.pdbx_seq_one_letter_code
_entity_poly.pdbx_strand_id
1 'polypeptide(L)'
;MGIFKNFFGGQTKHGSQDNKQDGELDGSRGNVILNFQHLIQESIEWNELKEVEFAMWLPCDQDNNFASSPMVDKWSTAYSLTKNYWSYIVADLLKTQKLVDEKTFRLGLPDNFQAFAFLTTDGEQIILSLSKEKGIRLHFSETTSLKYRLSFMNSFIMYCKAWKELADINKGKQDDDLGFENWWSFTVETSIALEENEPLIGVGIIAK
;
A
#
# COMPACT_ATOMS: atom_id res chain seq x y z
N MET A 1 56.09 60.91 1.61
CA MET A 1 55.44 61.69 2.67
C MET A 1 54.11 60.99 2.96
N GLY A 2 53.98 60.16 4.00
CA GLY A 2 53.79 60.52 5.42
C GLY A 2 52.34 60.16 5.78
N ILE A 3 52.06 58.92 6.22
CA ILE A 3 51.94 58.41 7.61
C ILE A 3 50.95 59.18 8.50
N PHE A 4 49.86 58.50 8.90
CA PHE A 4 49.25 58.40 10.26
C PHE A 4 48.30 57.17 10.21
N LYS A 5 48.54 55.99 10.81
CA LYS A 5 48.42 55.53 12.24
C LYS A 5 47.23 56.14 13.00
N ASN A 6 46.42 55.47 13.81
CA ASN A 6 46.09 54.08 14.21
C ASN A 6 44.84 54.21 15.14
N PHE A 7 43.98 53.20 15.27
CA PHE A 7 43.62 52.45 16.51
C PHE A 7 42.18 51.85 16.52
N PHE A 8 42.15 50.51 16.48
CA PHE A 8 41.33 49.51 17.20
C PHE A 8 39.78 49.50 17.19
N GLY A 9 39.26 48.31 16.84
CA GLY A 9 38.45 47.52 17.77
C GLY A 9 37.11 47.00 17.23
N GLY A 10 36.93 45.68 17.20
CA GLY A 10 35.59 45.07 17.22
C GLY A 10 35.36 43.96 16.20
N GLN A 11 35.30 42.72 16.69
CA GLN A 11 35.06 41.49 15.95
C GLN A 11 33.75 41.51 15.14
N THR A 12 33.82 41.04 13.90
CA THR A 12 32.65 40.67 13.08
C THR A 12 32.07 39.33 13.55
N LYS A 13 30.87 39.35 14.12
CA LYS A 13 29.95 38.20 14.10
C LYS A 13 28.64 38.67 13.46
N HIS A 14 28.54 38.54 12.15
CA HIS A 14 27.24 38.45 11.49
C HIS A 14 26.78 37.00 11.57
N GLY A 15 25.73 36.78 12.36
CA GLY A 15 25.00 35.52 12.36
C GLY A 15 24.29 35.39 11.02
N SER A 16 24.75 34.46 10.19
CA SER A 16 23.94 33.91 9.11
C SER A 16 23.10 32.80 9.73
N GLN A 17 21.85 33.12 10.06
CA GLN A 17 20.78 32.13 10.04
C GLN A 17 20.40 31.96 8.57
N ASP A 18 20.85 30.88 7.96
CA ASP A 18 20.15 30.33 6.80
C ASP A 18 19.86 28.86 7.06
N ASN A 19 18.55 28.61 7.18
CA ASN A 19 17.91 27.36 7.46
C ASN A 19 18.37 26.28 6.48
N LYS A 20 19.22 25.37 6.96
CA LYS A 20 19.12 23.98 6.51
C LYS A 20 17.89 23.39 7.20
N GLN A 21 16.77 23.36 6.48
CA GLN A 21 15.78 22.31 6.74
C GLN A 21 16.44 21.00 6.33
N ASP A 22 17.20 20.42 7.26
CA ASP A 22 17.52 19.01 7.25
C ASP A 22 16.17 18.29 7.31
N GLY A 23 15.72 17.79 6.16
CA GLY A 23 14.67 16.79 6.12
C GLY A 23 15.23 15.54 6.76
N GLU A 24 15.11 15.44 8.09
CA GLU A 24 15.09 14.16 8.79
C GLU A 24 13.96 13.34 8.14
N LEU A 25 14.32 12.53 7.15
CA LEU A 25 13.53 11.37 6.78
C LEU A 25 13.39 10.56 8.06
N ASP A 26 12.23 10.68 8.71
CA ASP A 26 11.86 9.89 9.87
C ASP A 26 12.09 8.42 9.52
N GLY A 27 13.19 7.87 10.04
CA GLY A 27 13.66 6.54 9.74
C GLY A 27 12.63 5.45 10.02
N SER A 28 11.54 5.75 10.74
CA SER A 28 10.45 4.79 10.95
C SER A 28 9.59 4.55 9.69
N ARG A 29 9.15 5.58 8.96
CA ARG A 29 8.21 5.44 7.84
C ARG A 29 8.86 4.89 6.58
N GLY A 30 10.03 5.44 6.25
CA GLY A 30 10.84 4.95 5.13
C GLY A 30 11.17 3.47 5.29
N ASN A 31 11.53 3.05 6.50
CA ASN A 31 11.78 1.64 6.79
C ASN A 31 10.52 0.78 6.67
N VAL A 32 9.35 1.25 7.10
CA VAL A 32 8.08 0.51 6.89
C VAL A 32 7.79 0.32 5.41
N ILE A 33 7.99 1.37 4.60
CA ILE A 33 7.80 1.30 3.14
C ILE A 33 8.77 0.29 2.54
N LEU A 34 10.07 0.46 2.79
CA LEU A 34 11.12 -0.43 2.29
C LEU A 34 10.88 -1.88 2.73
N ASN A 35 10.53 -2.12 4.00
CA ASN A 35 10.27 -3.47 4.49
C ASN A 35 9.13 -4.16 3.74
N PHE A 36 8.04 -3.45 3.45
CA PHE A 36 6.95 -4.02 2.65
C PHE A 36 7.40 -4.27 1.21
N GLN A 37 8.15 -3.35 0.60
CA GLN A 37 8.71 -3.56 -0.74
C GLN A 37 9.61 -4.79 -0.78
N HIS A 38 10.40 -5.06 0.26
CA HIS A 38 11.26 -6.24 0.35
C HIS A 38 10.46 -7.54 0.46
N LEU A 39 9.20 -7.51 0.92
CA LEU A 39 8.34 -8.70 0.91
C LEU A 39 7.93 -9.09 -0.51
N ILE A 40 7.96 -8.16 -1.47
CA ILE A 40 7.62 -8.37 -2.88
C ILE A 40 8.92 -8.65 -3.63
N GLN A 41 9.04 -9.85 -4.22
CA GLN A 41 10.26 -10.26 -4.92
C GLN A 41 10.16 -10.07 -6.43
N GLU A 42 9.60 -11.07 -7.09
CA GLU A 42 9.63 -11.19 -8.54
C GLU A 42 8.21 -11.19 -9.07
N SER A 43 7.96 -10.36 -10.08
CA SER A 43 6.75 -10.43 -10.89
C SER A 43 6.76 -11.77 -11.63
N ILE A 44 5.67 -12.52 -11.52
CA ILE A 44 5.52 -13.81 -12.20
C ILE A 44 4.48 -13.70 -13.31
N GLU A 45 4.66 -14.50 -14.35
CA GLU A 45 3.73 -14.55 -15.47
C GLU A 45 2.45 -15.30 -15.08
N TRP A 46 1.32 -14.95 -15.71
CA TRP A 46 0.01 -15.50 -15.35
C TRP A 46 -0.05 -17.03 -15.46
N ASN A 47 0.65 -17.61 -16.44
CA ASN A 47 0.72 -19.05 -16.65
C ASN A 47 1.51 -19.80 -15.56
N GLU A 48 2.37 -19.11 -14.80
CA GLU A 48 3.18 -19.66 -13.71
C GLU A 48 2.44 -19.69 -12.36
N LEU A 49 1.25 -19.10 -12.29
CA LEU A 49 0.38 -19.19 -11.12
C LEU A 49 0.00 -20.66 -10.84
N LYS A 50 -0.05 -21.03 -9.56
CA LYS A 50 -0.60 -22.30 -9.08
C LYS A 50 -2.01 -22.50 -9.66
N GLU A 51 -2.33 -23.73 -10.03
CA GLU A 51 -3.67 -24.14 -10.49
C GLU A 51 -4.64 -24.27 -9.30
N VAL A 52 -4.88 -23.14 -8.62
CA VAL A 52 -5.82 -23.02 -7.49
C VAL A 52 -6.52 -21.67 -7.53
N GLU A 53 -7.56 -21.51 -6.72
CA GLU A 53 -8.28 -20.25 -6.64
C GLU A 53 -7.47 -19.17 -5.90
N PHE A 54 -7.70 -17.92 -6.29
CA PHE A 54 -7.17 -16.74 -5.64
C PHE A 54 -8.33 -15.81 -5.29
N ALA A 55 -8.33 -15.24 -4.08
CA ALA A 55 -9.34 -14.25 -3.70
C ALA A 55 -8.84 -13.32 -2.59
N MET A 56 -9.61 -12.25 -2.32
CA MET A 56 -9.38 -11.38 -1.17
C MET A 56 -9.67 -12.09 0.15
N TRP A 57 -10.63 -13.03 0.14
CA TRP A 57 -10.95 -13.94 1.22
C TRP A 57 -11.45 -15.28 0.66
N LEU A 58 -11.01 -16.38 1.27
CA LEU A 58 -11.45 -17.75 1.00
C LEU A 58 -11.67 -18.45 2.35
N PRO A 59 -12.72 -19.26 2.50
CA PRO A 59 -12.94 -20.04 3.71
C PRO A 59 -11.77 -21.02 3.92
N CYS A 60 -11.41 -21.25 5.17
CA CYS A 60 -10.45 -22.30 5.57
C CYS A 60 -10.74 -22.75 7.00
N ASP A 61 -10.17 -23.88 7.43
CA ASP A 61 -10.44 -24.49 8.75
C ASP A 61 -10.42 -23.51 9.95
N GLN A 62 -9.58 -22.46 9.88
CA GLN A 62 -9.40 -21.46 10.93
C GLN A 62 -10.25 -20.18 10.74
N ASP A 63 -10.85 -20.00 9.57
CA ASP A 63 -11.63 -18.83 9.14
C ASP A 63 -12.69 -19.23 8.11
N ASN A 64 -13.76 -19.88 8.59
CA ASN A 64 -14.81 -20.47 7.74
C ASN A 64 -15.96 -19.52 7.43
N ASN A 65 -16.13 -18.45 8.22
CA ASN A 65 -17.25 -17.52 8.09
C ASN A 65 -16.73 -16.11 7.86
N PHE A 66 -17.11 -15.52 6.73
CA PHE A 66 -16.71 -14.18 6.32
C PHE A 66 -17.17 -13.13 7.33
N ALA A 67 -18.40 -13.21 7.84
CA ALA A 67 -18.97 -12.23 8.77
C ALA A 67 -18.12 -12.03 10.03
N SER A 68 -17.43 -13.08 10.48
CA SER A 68 -16.53 -13.06 11.63
C SER A 68 -15.04 -13.04 11.27
N SER A 69 -14.73 -12.98 9.97
CA SER A 69 -13.36 -13.14 9.51
C SER A 69 -12.50 -11.94 9.92
N PRO A 70 -11.31 -12.17 10.50
CA PRO A 70 -10.36 -11.09 10.75
C PRO A 70 -9.89 -10.39 9.47
N MET A 71 -10.03 -11.03 8.29
CA MET A 71 -9.70 -10.39 7.00
C MET A 71 -10.65 -9.23 6.66
N VAL A 72 -11.90 -9.27 7.13
CA VAL A 72 -12.86 -8.16 6.91
C VAL A 72 -12.32 -6.87 7.51
N ASP A 73 -11.87 -6.92 8.76
CA ASP A 73 -11.29 -5.76 9.45
C ASP A 73 -10.01 -5.26 8.78
N LYS A 74 -9.17 -6.18 8.26
CA LYS A 74 -7.95 -5.80 7.52
C LYS A 74 -8.28 -5.04 6.24
N TRP A 75 -9.23 -5.53 5.46
CA TRP A 75 -9.66 -4.87 4.24
C TRP A 75 -10.34 -3.53 4.51
N SER A 76 -11.23 -3.46 5.50
CA SER A 76 -11.87 -2.20 5.92
C SER A 76 -10.83 -1.14 6.30
N THR A 77 -9.80 -1.54 7.05
CA THR A 77 -8.68 -0.65 7.40
C THR A 77 -7.89 -0.19 6.16
N ALA A 78 -7.57 -1.12 5.25
CA ALA A 78 -6.82 -0.82 4.04
C ALA A 78 -7.58 0.16 3.12
N TYR A 79 -8.89 -0.01 2.93
CA TYR A 79 -9.72 0.89 2.14
C TYR A 79 -9.82 2.29 2.76
N SER A 80 -9.98 2.37 4.08
CA SER A 80 -10.01 3.66 4.79
C SER A 80 -8.69 4.44 4.67
N LEU A 81 -7.56 3.74 4.64
CA LEU A 81 -6.23 4.34 4.45
C LEU A 81 -5.97 4.77 3.00
N THR A 82 -6.42 3.98 2.02
CA THR A 82 -6.07 4.18 0.61
C THR A 82 -6.97 5.18 -0.11
N LYS A 83 -8.21 5.42 0.35
CA LYS A 83 -9.22 6.20 -0.38
C LYS A 83 -8.77 7.60 -0.85
N ASN A 84 -7.87 8.27 -0.13
CA ASN A 84 -7.36 9.61 -0.47
C ASN A 84 -5.87 9.64 -0.83
N TYR A 85 -5.20 8.50 -0.93
CA TYR A 85 -3.75 8.41 -1.19
C TYR A 85 -3.39 7.27 -2.16
N TRP A 86 -4.39 6.70 -2.84
CA TRP A 86 -4.22 5.54 -3.71
C TRP A 86 -3.20 5.78 -4.83
N SER A 87 -3.05 7.01 -5.34
CA SER A 87 -2.14 7.26 -6.47
C SER A 87 -0.67 7.14 -6.09
N TYR A 88 -0.33 7.48 -4.84
CA TYR A 88 1.00 7.30 -4.28
C TYR A 88 1.30 5.82 -4.07
N ILE A 89 0.34 5.11 -3.45
CA ILE A 89 0.45 3.69 -3.11
C ILE A 89 0.58 2.83 -4.36
N VAL A 90 -0.23 3.10 -5.39
CA VAL A 90 -0.18 2.39 -6.68
C VAL A 90 1.13 2.65 -7.41
N ALA A 91 1.57 3.91 -7.50
CA ALA A 91 2.84 4.24 -8.14
C ALA A 91 3.98 3.46 -7.50
N ASP A 92 4.02 3.41 -6.17
CA ASP A 92 5.07 2.70 -5.44
C ASP A 92 5.00 1.18 -5.60
N LEU A 93 3.81 0.58 -5.50
CA LEU A 93 3.61 -0.87 -5.75
C LEU A 93 4.07 -1.29 -7.15
N LEU A 94 3.77 -0.49 -8.17
CA LEU A 94 4.15 -0.82 -9.55
C LEU A 94 5.63 -0.55 -9.82
N LYS A 95 6.26 0.42 -9.14
CA LYS A 95 7.72 0.57 -9.17
C LYS A 95 8.42 -0.63 -8.53
N THR A 96 7.94 -1.11 -7.38
CA THR A 96 8.50 -2.30 -6.73
C THR A 96 8.49 -3.51 -7.66
N GLN A 97 7.46 -3.65 -8.49
CA GLN A 97 7.34 -4.69 -9.51
C GLN A 97 8.02 -4.34 -10.85
N LYS A 98 8.70 -3.20 -10.94
CA LYS A 98 9.38 -2.68 -12.14
C LYS A 98 8.47 -2.52 -13.37
N LEU A 99 7.19 -2.23 -13.11
CA LEU A 99 6.15 -2.06 -14.15
C LEU A 99 6.01 -0.60 -14.60
N VAL A 100 6.61 0.35 -13.89
CA VAL A 100 6.65 1.79 -14.22
C VAL A 100 8.03 2.38 -13.92
N ASP A 101 8.30 3.58 -14.43
CA ASP A 101 9.57 4.29 -14.21
C ASP A 101 9.76 4.66 -12.73
N GLU A 102 10.99 4.56 -12.23
CA GLU A 102 11.38 4.88 -10.84
C GLU A 102 11.03 6.32 -10.41
N LYS A 103 10.93 7.26 -11.37
CA LYS A 103 10.55 8.66 -11.12
C LYS A 103 9.04 8.84 -10.99
N THR A 104 8.25 7.79 -11.24
CA THR A 104 6.79 7.82 -11.09
C THR A 104 6.43 7.96 -9.62
N PHE A 105 5.92 9.13 -9.23
CA PHE A 105 5.55 9.42 -7.85
C PHE A 105 4.06 9.24 -7.57
N ARG A 106 3.23 9.47 -8.59
CA ARG A 106 1.78 9.26 -8.55
C ARG A 106 1.34 8.61 -9.84
N LEU A 107 0.40 7.69 -9.76
CA LEU A 107 -0.15 7.00 -10.92
C LEU A 107 -1.67 6.85 -10.78
N GLY A 108 -2.38 7.13 -11.88
CA GLY A 108 -3.81 6.89 -11.99
C GLY A 108 -4.16 5.41 -11.88
N LEU A 109 -5.28 5.06 -11.23
CA LEU A 109 -5.85 3.73 -11.37
C LEU A 109 -6.41 3.53 -12.79
N PRO A 110 -6.32 2.32 -13.36
CA PRO A 110 -6.83 2.04 -14.70
C PRO A 110 -8.36 2.01 -14.71
N ASP A 111 -8.97 2.46 -15.82
CA ASP A 111 -10.43 2.40 -16.00
C ASP A 111 -10.91 0.94 -16.00
N ASN A 112 -10.17 0.09 -16.71
CA ASN A 112 -10.42 -1.35 -16.77
C ASN A 112 -9.62 -2.09 -15.70
N PHE A 113 -10.09 -3.28 -15.36
CA PHE A 113 -9.38 -4.23 -14.51
C PHE A 113 -7.97 -4.54 -15.06
N GLN A 114 -6.96 -4.40 -14.21
CA GLN A 114 -5.60 -4.89 -14.46
C GLN A 114 -5.14 -5.73 -13.28
N ALA A 115 -4.38 -6.79 -13.56
CA ALA A 115 -3.82 -7.66 -12.54
C ALA A 115 -2.36 -8.00 -12.85
N PHE A 116 -1.58 -8.12 -11.78
CA PHE A 116 -0.16 -8.46 -11.79
C PHE A 116 0.07 -9.50 -10.70
N ALA A 117 0.83 -10.54 -11.01
CA ALA A 117 1.18 -11.57 -10.04
C ALA A 117 2.62 -11.39 -9.60
N PHE A 118 2.89 -11.67 -8.33
CA PHE A 118 4.26 -11.66 -7.80
C PHE A 118 4.45 -12.75 -6.75
N LEU A 119 5.72 -13.14 -6.57
CA LEU A 119 6.17 -13.95 -5.45
C LEU A 119 6.57 -13.06 -4.28
N THR A 120 6.28 -13.57 -3.09
CA THR A 120 6.77 -12.99 -1.85
C THR A 120 8.09 -13.64 -1.40
N THR A 121 8.75 -13.04 -0.42
CA THR A 121 9.98 -13.61 0.19
C THR A 121 9.82 -15.00 0.78
N ASP A 122 8.60 -15.36 1.16
CA ASP A 122 8.27 -16.68 1.72
C ASP A 122 7.77 -17.66 0.64
N GLY A 123 7.84 -17.28 -0.63
CA GLY A 123 7.43 -18.13 -1.77
C GLY A 123 5.91 -18.19 -2.00
N GLU A 124 5.12 -17.35 -1.31
CA GLU A 124 3.69 -17.24 -1.57
C GLU A 124 3.44 -16.44 -2.84
N GLN A 125 2.49 -16.89 -3.66
CA GLN A 125 2.02 -16.18 -4.85
C GLN A 125 0.85 -15.27 -4.46
N ILE A 126 0.93 -14.00 -4.84
CA ILE A 126 -0.13 -13.01 -4.60
C ILE A 126 -0.44 -12.31 -5.91
N ILE A 127 -1.71 -12.04 -6.16
CA ILE A 127 -2.15 -11.22 -7.29
C ILE A 127 -2.53 -9.83 -6.77
N LEU A 128 -1.85 -8.79 -7.27
CA LEU A 128 -2.29 -7.41 -7.17
C LEU A 128 -3.30 -7.14 -8.30
N SER A 129 -4.48 -6.63 -7.97
CA SER A 129 -5.41 -6.12 -8.98
C SER A 129 -5.83 -4.68 -8.72
N LEU A 130 -5.97 -3.92 -9.81
CA LEU A 130 -6.17 -2.47 -9.82
C LEU A 130 -7.35 -2.11 -10.73
N SER A 131 -8.17 -1.15 -10.30
CA SER A 131 -9.25 -0.56 -11.12
C SER A 131 -9.80 0.70 -10.45
N LYS A 132 -10.29 1.67 -11.22
CA LYS A 132 -10.99 2.85 -10.68
C LYS A 132 -12.31 2.55 -9.99
N GLU A 133 -12.93 1.39 -10.23
CA GLU A 133 -14.17 1.01 -9.56
C GLU A 133 -13.90 0.45 -8.15
N LYS A 134 -12.90 -0.44 -8.03
CA LYS A 134 -12.69 -1.28 -6.84
C LYS A 134 -11.37 -1.02 -6.11
N GLY A 135 -10.57 -0.05 -6.55
CA GLY A 135 -9.29 0.33 -5.92
C GLY A 135 -8.19 -0.71 -6.06
N ILE A 136 -7.39 -0.85 -5.00
CA ILE A 136 -6.24 -1.76 -4.86
C ILE A 136 -6.68 -3.02 -4.12
N ARG A 137 -6.48 -4.20 -4.72
CA ARG A 137 -6.82 -5.50 -4.11
C ARG A 137 -5.63 -6.44 -4.20
N LEU A 138 -5.49 -7.29 -3.18
CA LEU A 138 -4.51 -8.34 -3.07
C LEU A 138 -5.28 -9.65 -2.95
N HIS A 139 -4.95 -10.62 -3.78
CA HIS A 139 -5.59 -11.92 -3.79
C HIS A 139 -4.59 -12.98 -3.39
N PHE A 140 -4.99 -13.80 -2.43
CA PHE A 140 -4.19 -14.88 -1.89
C PHE A 140 -4.65 -16.20 -2.46
N SER A 141 -3.70 -17.09 -2.71
CA SER A 141 -4.00 -18.47 -3.09
C SER A 141 -4.81 -19.17 -1.99
N GLU A 142 -5.73 -20.04 -2.37
CA GLU A 142 -6.43 -20.97 -1.47
C GLU A 142 -5.46 -21.73 -0.56
N THR A 143 -4.27 -22.06 -1.09
CA THR A 143 -3.23 -22.79 -0.36
C THR A 143 -2.44 -21.94 0.64
N THR A 144 -2.50 -20.60 0.54
CA THR A 144 -1.80 -19.70 1.47
C THR A 144 -2.46 -19.73 2.84
N SER A 145 -1.71 -20.03 3.90
CA SER A 145 -2.27 -20.11 5.26
C SER A 145 -2.89 -18.80 5.74
N LEU A 146 -3.98 -18.87 6.52
CA LEU A 146 -4.61 -17.69 7.13
C LEU A 146 -3.61 -16.82 7.90
N LYS A 147 -2.72 -17.44 8.68
CA LYS A 147 -1.68 -16.73 9.43
C LYS A 147 -0.82 -15.87 8.50
N TYR A 148 -0.44 -16.39 7.35
CA TYR A 148 0.32 -15.66 6.36
C TYR A 148 -0.49 -14.49 5.78
N ARG A 149 -1.72 -14.75 5.31
CA ARG A 149 -2.62 -13.73 4.75
C ARG A 149 -2.78 -12.55 5.71
N LEU A 150 -3.03 -12.83 6.99
CA LEU A 150 -3.17 -11.80 8.04
C LEU A 150 -1.87 -11.05 8.29
N SER A 151 -0.73 -11.74 8.33
CA SER A 151 0.59 -11.11 8.49
C SER A 151 0.92 -10.18 7.33
N PHE A 152 0.70 -10.64 6.10
CA PHE A 152 0.92 -9.84 4.89
C PHE A 152 0.01 -8.62 4.87
N MET A 153 -1.27 -8.78 5.18
CA MET A 153 -2.21 -7.67 5.25
C MET A 153 -1.87 -6.65 6.34
N ASN A 154 -1.34 -7.07 7.50
CA ASN A 154 -0.84 -6.14 8.51
C ASN A 154 0.34 -5.31 7.96
N SER A 155 1.28 -5.94 7.27
CA SER A 155 2.39 -5.24 6.61
C SER A 155 1.89 -4.27 5.55
N PHE A 156 0.90 -4.67 4.73
CA PHE A 156 0.29 -3.81 3.72
C PHE A 156 -0.44 -2.60 4.34
N ILE A 157 -1.15 -2.80 5.45
CA ILE A 157 -1.82 -1.72 6.18
C ILE A 157 -0.79 -0.73 6.74
N MET A 158 0.30 -1.22 7.34
CA MET A 158 1.39 -0.36 7.82
C MET A 158 2.04 0.42 6.68
N TYR A 159 2.24 -0.23 5.53
CA TYR A 159 2.73 0.40 4.31
C TYR A 159 1.79 1.52 3.80
N CYS A 160 0.48 1.26 3.70
CA CYS A 160 -0.50 2.27 3.31
C CYS A 160 -0.52 3.46 4.29
N LYS A 161 -0.45 3.17 5.60
CA LYS A 161 -0.37 4.19 6.64
C LYS A 161 0.89 5.05 6.52
N ALA A 162 2.05 4.43 6.27
CA ALA A 162 3.31 5.15 6.08
C ALA A 162 3.26 6.09 4.87
N TRP A 163 2.66 5.64 3.75
CA TRP A 163 2.44 6.49 2.58
C TRP A 163 1.51 7.66 2.83
N LYS A 164 0.39 7.43 3.53
CA LYS A 164 -0.52 8.50 3.96
C LYS A 164 0.21 9.54 4.81
N GLU A 165 0.92 9.11 5.85
CA GLU A 165 1.65 10.03 6.73
C GLU A 165 2.76 10.79 5.99
N LEU A 166 3.47 10.12 5.08
CA LEU A 166 4.50 10.76 4.27
C LEU A 166 3.90 11.80 3.33
N ALA A 167 2.77 11.51 2.71
CA ALA A 167 2.05 12.49 1.88
C ALA A 167 1.59 13.69 2.73
N ASP A 168 1.04 13.46 3.92
CA ASP A 168 0.58 14.53 4.82
C ASP A 168 1.71 15.45 5.28
N ILE A 169 2.84 14.88 5.70
CA ILE A 169 4.03 15.64 6.13
C ILE A 169 4.57 16.51 4.99
N ASN A 170 4.60 15.97 3.78
CA ASN A 170 5.07 16.67 2.59
C ASN A 170 4.02 17.61 1.98
N LYS A 171 2.86 17.79 2.62
CA LYS A 171 1.72 18.55 2.08
C LYS A 171 1.32 18.09 0.68
N GLY A 172 1.43 16.79 0.44
CA GLY A 172 1.03 16.13 -0.78
C GLY A 172 -0.46 16.31 -1.04
N LYS A 173 -0.84 16.55 -2.29
CA LYS A 173 -2.24 16.67 -2.68
C LYS A 173 -2.94 15.31 -2.51
N GLN A 174 -3.98 15.25 -1.69
CA GLN A 174 -4.87 14.10 -1.59
C GLN A 174 -5.50 13.74 -2.94
N ASP A 175 -5.75 12.46 -3.15
CA ASP A 175 -6.52 11.98 -4.27
C ASP A 175 -8.03 12.23 -4.08
N ASP A 176 -8.72 12.33 -5.21
CA ASP A 176 -10.18 12.33 -5.23
C ASP A 176 -10.68 11.00 -4.65
N ASP A 177 -11.75 11.07 -3.87
CA ASP A 177 -12.43 9.89 -3.36
C ASP A 177 -13.20 9.21 -4.50
N LEU A 178 -12.70 8.06 -4.92
CA LEU A 178 -13.29 7.26 -5.99
C LEU A 178 -14.34 6.24 -5.48
N GLY A 179 -14.66 6.26 -4.17
CA GLY A 179 -15.72 5.43 -3.58
C GLY A 179 -15.31 4.02 -3.17
N PHE A 180 -14.01 3.72 -3.06
CA PHE A 180 -13.51 2.38 -2.73
C PHE A 180 -13.97 1.87 -1.37
N GLU A 181 -13.98 2.75 -0.37
CA GLU A 181 -14.46 2.43 0.98
C GLU A 181 -15.94 2.06 0.96
N ASN A 182 -16.77 2.81 0.22
CA ASN A 182 -18.20 2.52 0.06
C ASN A 182 -18.43 1.20 -0.70
N TRP A 183 -17.68 0.96 -1.77
CA TRP A 183 -17.73 -0.31 -2.51
C TRP A 183 -17.40 -1.50 -1.60
N TRP A 184 -16.37 -1.37 -0.76
CA TRP A 184 -16.01 -2.41 0.19
C TRP A 184 -17.08 -2.62 1.27
N SER A 185 -17.61 -1.54 1.86
CA SER A 185 -18.71 -1.63 2.82
C SER A 185 -19.92 -2.35 2.24
N PHE A 186 -20.32 -2.01 1.01
CA PHE A 186 -21.42 -2.69 0.31
C PHE A 186 -21.10 -4.17 0.04
N THR A 187 -19.85 -4.48 -0.32
CA THR A 187 -19.39 -5.87 -0.50
C THR A 187 -19.50 -6.65 0.81
N VAL A 188 -19.12 -6.04 1.93
CA VAL A 188 -19.21 -6.67 3.26
C VAL A 188 -20.68 -6.96 3.61
N GLU A 189 -21.55 -5.95 3.51
CA GLU A 189 -22.99 -6.11 3.82
C GLU A 189 -23.63 -7.20 2.95
N THR A 190 -23.36 -7.18 1.65
CA THR A 190 -23.89 -8.17 0.70
C THR A 190 -23.38 -9.57 1.02
N SER A 191 -22.09 -9.70 1.32
CA SER A 191 -21.47 -10.99 1.63
C SER A 191 -22.06 -11.58 2.92
N ILE A 192 -22.21 -10.76 3.97
CA ILE A 192 -22.83 -11.20 5.24
C ILE A 192 -24.27 -11.66 4.99
N ALA A 193 -25.07 -10.89 4.24
CA ALA A 193 -26.46 -11.26 3.95
C ALA A 193 -26.58 -12.55 3.12
N LEU A 194 -25.63 -12.80 2.21
CA LEU A 194 -25.56 -14.06 1.48
C LEU A 194 -25.18 -15.24 2.39
N GLU A 195 -24.20 -15.02 3.29
CA GLU A 195 -23.72 -16.03 4.23
C GLU A 195 -24.80 -16.54 5.20
N GLU A 196 -25.81 -15.71 5.50
CA GLU A 196 -26.99 -16.12 6.29
C GLU A 196 -27.82 -17.24 5.64
N ASN A 197 -27.75 -17.38 4.31
CA ASN A 197 -28.53 -18.35 3.54
C ASN A 197 -27.68 -19.55 3.09
N GLU A 198 -26.44 -19.31 2.69
CA GLU A 198 -25.51 -20.33 2.22
C GLU A 198 -24.06 -19.97 2.55
N PRO A 199 -23.18 -20.95 2.86
CA PRO A 199 -21.76 -20.65 3.11
C PRO A 199 -21.10 -19.98 1.90
N LEU A 200 -20.37 -18.90 2.14
CA LEU A 200 -19.62 -18.24 1.08
C LEU A 200 -18.42 -19.09 0.65
N ILE A 201 -18.24 -19.19 -0.66
CA ILE A 201 -17.09 -19.87 -1.27
C ILE A 201 -15.87 -18.94 -1.43
N GLY A 202 -16.05 -17.63 -1.25
CA GLY A 202 -14.99 -16.64 -1.34
C GLY A 202 -15.51 -15.24 -1.65
N VAL A 203 -14.66 -14.24 -1.43
CA VAL A 203 -14.96 -12.83 -1.75
C VAL A 203 -13.83 -12.25 -2.59
N GLY A 204 -14.22 -11.60 -3.69
CA GLY A 204 -13.26 -11.01 -4.63
C GLY A 204 -12.44 -12.06 -5.37
N ILE A 205 -13.02 -13.21 -5.71
CA ILE A 205 -12.34 -14.29 -6.42
C ILE A 205 -11.84 -13.79 -7.79
N ILE A 206 -10.64 -14.21 -8.15
CA ILE A 206 -10.04 -14.00 -9.47
C ILE A 206 -9.76 -15.36 -10.11
N ALA A 207 -10.38 -15.60 -11.26
CA ALA A 207 -10.15 -16.80 -12.04
C ALA A 207 -8.85 -16.66 -12.85
N LYS A 208 -8.08 -17.75 -12.91
CA LYS A 208 -6.94 -17.88 -13.84
C LYS A 208 -7.43 -17.95 -15.29
#